data_AF-A0A7X1B8P7-F1
#
_entry.id   AF-A0A7X1B8P7-F1
#
_cell.length_a   1.000
_cell.length_b   1.000
_cell.length_c   1.000
_cell.angle_alpha   90.00
_cell.angle_beta   90.00
_cell.angle_gamma   90.00
#
_symmetry.space_group_name_H-M   'P 1'
#
loop_
_entity.id
_entity.type
_entity.pdbx_description
1 polymer ?
#
loop_
_entity_poly.entity_id
_entity_poly.type
_entity_poly.pdbx_seq_one_letter_code
_entity_poly.pdbx_strand_id
1 'polypeptide(L)'
;MKNPTTILTLALTGILALSGCSKKDEVTEADVQAAAAEVKASAAAAQAESEKKMEDKLAAGLASIKEESDNKLAAAQEQMDSKLAEEKAAMEEKMADEKAEMEAKLEEEKAALKAEMEEKLAAETESLKKQFASNASALQSQYDSLKSKYDSIKDSLPEDVVSAVSAKLPELSSSIGNLQSLASKFSPSTLEQIEEFKTKYQSELTTAKSLADEILKLVGKGSVESLLPKL
;
A
#
# COMPACT_ATOMS: atom_id res chain seq x y z
N MET A 1 -53.24 30.62 -3.81
CA MET A 1 -53.38 31.45 -2.60
C MET A 1 -54.27 32.64 -2.95
N LYS A 2 -55.18 32.99 -2.06
CA LYS A 2 -56.25 33.99 -2.23
C LYS A 2 -55.65 35.41 -2.32
N ASN A 3 -56.10 36.21 -3.30
CA ASN A 3 -55.90 37.66 -3.33
C ASN A 3 -56.69 38.33 -2.18
N PRO A 4 -56.37 39.58 -1.83
CA PRO A 4 -57.25 40.63 -2.34
C PRO A 4 -56.54 41.91 -2.82
N THR A 5 -56.97 42.32 -4.01
CA THR A 5 -56.93 43.67 -4.57
C THR A 5 -57.61 44.65 -3.61
N THR A 6 -56.89 45.67 -3.12
CA THR A 6 -57.48 46.76 -2.34
C THR A 6 -57.65 47.98 -3.26
N ILE A 7 -58.90 48.22 -3.65
CA ILE A 7 -59.38 49.41 -4.35
C ILE A 7 -59.46 50.53 -3.31
N LEU A 8 -58.66 51.59 -3.46
CA LEU A 8 -58.81 52.79 -2.62
C LEU A 8 -59.71 53.80 -3.36
N THR A 9 -61.00 53.67 -3.12
CA THR A 9 -62.03 54.66 -3.44
C THR A 9 -61.91 55.80 -2.44
N LEU A 10 -61.35 56.96 -2.82
CA LEU A 10 -61.38 58.14 -1.96
C LEU A 10 -62.68 58.90 -2.21
N ALA A 11 -63.59 58.81 -1.23
CA ALA A 11 -64.91 59.41 -1.25
C ALA A 11 -64.84 60.94 -1.20
N LEU A 12 -65.49 61.56 -2.17
CA LEU A 12 -65.89 62.95 -2.19
C LEU A 12 -67.14 63.09 -1.30
N THR A 13 -66.99 63.58 -0.07
CA THR A 13 -68.09 63.92 0.86
C THR A 13 -67.47 64.90 1.87
N GLY A 14 -67.79 66.19 1.95
CA GLY A 14 -69.12 66.78 2.04
C GLY A 14 -69.24 67.41 3.43
N ILE A 15 -68.85 68.67 3.60
CA ILE A 15 -69.24 69.50 4.76
C ILE A 15 -69.86 70.78 4.21
N LEU A 16 -71.19 70.79 4.20
CA LEU A 16 -72.04 71.95 4.00
C LEU A 16 -73.12 71.81 5.08
N ALA A 17 -73.05 72.64 6.13
CA ALA A 17 -74.21 73.16 6.89
C ALA A 17 -73.82 73.81 8.24
N LEU A 18 -73.94 75.15 8.24
CA LEU A 18 -74.70 75.99 9.20
C LEU A 18 -74.08 76.20 10.60
N SER A 19 -73.98 77.43 11.16
CA SER A 19 -74.97 78.50 11.21
C SER A 19 -74.33 79.78 11.81
N GLY A 20 -74.79 80.98 11.42
CA GLY A 20 -74.88 82.11 12.36
C GLY A 20 -74.22 83.45 12.00
N CYS A 21 -75.09 84.45 11.77
CA CYS A 21 -74.90 85.90 11.96
C CYS A 21 -74.05 86.73 10.97
N SER A 22 -74.77 87.34 10.02
CA SER A 22 -74.70 88.76 9.66
C SER A 22 -73.33 89.42 9.53
N LYS A 23 -72.71 89.24 8.35
CA LYS A 23 -72.13 90.34 7.57
C LYS A 23 -71.96 89.87 6.12
N LYS A 24 -72.37 90.74 5.20
CA LYS A 24 -72.25 90.57 3.77
C LYS A 24 -70.81 90.95 3.39
N ASP A 25 -69.87 90.05 3.67
CA ASP A 25 -68.52 90.13 3.16
C ASP A 25 -68.48 89.24 1.90
N GLU A 26 -68.23 89.87 0.76
CA GLU A 26 -67.90 89.16 -0.48
C GLU A 26 -66.73 88.22 -0.17
N VAL A 27 -66.96 86.91 -0.30
CA VAL A 27 -65.87 85.95 -0.44
C VAL A 27 -65.12 86.36 -1.69
N THR A 28 -63.97 87.00 -1.51
CA THR A 28 -63.16 87.45 -2.61
C THR A 28 -62.40 86.27 -3.18
N GLU A 29 -62.04 86.35 -4.46
CA GLU A 29 -61.21 85.35 -5.14
C GLU A 29 -59.91 85.04 -4.36
N ALA A 30 -59.44 85.98 -3.52
CA ALA A 30 -58.30 85.85 -2.63
C ALA A 30 -58.52 84.87 -1.46
N ASP A 31 -59.71 84.78 -0.87
CA ASP A 31 -60.00 83.86 0.26
C ASP A 31 -60.10 82.40 -0.20
N VAL A 32 -60.66 82.18 -1.39
CA VAL A 32 -60.68 80.87 -2.06
C VAL A 32 -59.27 80.46 -2.48
N GLN A 33 -58.44 81.41 -2.93
CA GLN A 33 -57.04 81.16 -3.27
C GLN A 33 -56.18 80.86 -2.03
N ALA A 34 -56.42 81.52 -0.88
CA ALA A 34 -55.74 81.25 0.37
C ALA A 34 -56.09 79.85 0.94
N ALA A 35 -57.37 79.49 0.95
CA ALA A 35 -57.81 78.14 1.35
C ALA A 35 -57.29 77.05 0.39
N ALA A 36 -57.25 77.32 -0.92
CA ALA A 36 -56.66 76.42 -1.90
C ALA A 36 -55.14 76.25 -1.72
N ALA A 37 -54.43 77.32 -1.34
CA ALA A 37 -53.00 77.27 -1.02
C ALA A 37 -52.72 76.45 0.26
N GLU A 38 -53.55 76.58 1.29
CA GLU A 38 -53.44 75.81 2.54
C GLU A 38 -53.72 74.31 2.32
N VAL A 39 -54.76 73.98 1.54
CA VAL A 39 -55.04 72.58 1.16
C VAL A 39 -53.90 72.00 0.33
N LYS A 40 -53.30 72.79 -0.58
CA LYS A 40 -52.15 72.35 -1.39
C LYS A 40 -50.89 72.14 -0.54
N ALA A 41 -50.66 73.00 0.45
CA ALA A 41 -49.55 72.87 1.40
C ALA A 41 -49.74 71.64 2.32
N SER A 42 -50.96 71.41 2.81
CA SER A 42 -51.30 70.22 3.60
C SER A 42 -51.19 68.93 2.80
N ALA A 43 -51.58 68.93 1.52
CA ALA A 43 -51.44 67.77 0.63
C ALA A 43 -49.97 67.46 0.33
N ALA A 44 -49.14 68.49 0.10
CA ALA A 44 -47.69 68.33 -0.10
C ALA A 44 -46.98 67.80 1.16
N ALA A 45 -47.36 68.29 2.35
CA ALA A 45 -46.82 67.80 3.62
C ALA A 45 -47.20 66.33 3.87
N ALA A 46 -48.47 65.95 3.63
CA ALA A 46 -48.92 64.56 3.76
C ALA A 46 -48.24 63.63 2.74
N GLN A 47 -47.97 64.11 1.52
CA GLN A 47 -47.21 63.36 0.52
C GLN A 47 -45.76 63.15 0.97
N ALA A 48 -45.07 64.19 1.43
CA ALA A 48 -43.69 64.09 1.92
C ALA A 48 -43.57 63.17 3.14
N GLU A 49 -44.54 63.20 4.06
CA GLU A 49 -44.57 62.29 5.21
C GLU A 49 -44.80 60.82 4.77
N SER A 50 -45.66 60.59 3.78
CA SER A 50 -45.91 59.27 3.21
C SER A 50 -44.68 58.71 2.48
N GLU A 51 -43.99 59.55 1.69
CA GLU A 51 -42.74 59.20 1.00
C GLU A 51 -41.65 58.84 2.00
N LYS A 52 -41.42 59.69 3.01
CA LYS A 52 -40.48 59.41 4.09
C LYS A 52 -40.79 58.10 4.83
N LYS A 53 -42.06 57.83 5.11
CA LYS A 53 -42.50 56.59 5.76
C LYS A 53 -42.28 55.35 4.87
N MET A 54 -42.39 55.49 3.55
CA MET A 54 -42.06 54.41 2.62
C MET A 54 -40.56 54.18 2.53
N GLU A 55 -39.75 55.24 2.49
CA GLU A 55 -38.29 55.18 2.52
C GLU A 55 -37.78 54.51 3.81
N ASP A 56 -38.29 54.92 4.98
CA ASP A 56 -37.95 54.33 6.27
C ASP A 56 -38.29 52.84 6.33
N LYS A 57 -39.45 52.44 5.76
CA LYS A 57 -39.85 51.02 5.66
C LYS A 57 -38.96 50.22 4.72
N LEU A 58 -38.56 50.79 3.58
CA LEU A 58 -37.64 50.14 2.64
C LEU A 58 -36.25 49.99 3.26
N ALA A 59 -35.75 51.02 3.95
CA ALA A 59 -34.49 50.97 4.66
C ALA A 59 -34.51 49.91 5.77
N ALA A 60 -35.57 49.85 6.57
CA ALA A 60 -35.74 48.83 7.60
C ALA A 60 -35.86 47.41 7.00
N GLY A 61 -36.60 47.25 5.90
CA GLY A 61 -36.73 45.98 5.19
C GLY A 61 -35.39 45.49 4.61
N LEU A 62 -34.62 46.39 3.99
CA LEU A 62 -33.29 46.08 3.48
C LEU A 62 -32.30 45.73 4.60
N ALA A 63 -32.34 46.44 5.72
CA ALA A 63 -31.51 46.13 6.88
C ALA A 63 -31.85 44.73 7.46
N SER A 64 -33.14 44.41 7.57
CA SER A 64 -33.59 43.11 8.05
C SER A 64 -33.22 41.96 7.09
N ILE A 65 -33.36 42.15 5.78
CA ILE A 65 -32.95 41.16 4.78
C ILE A 65 -31.44 40.95 4.83
N LYS A 66 -30.66 42.04 5.00
CA LYS A 66 -29.21 41.96 5.11
C LYS A 66 -28.79 41.17 6.34
N GLU A 67 -29.38 41.47 7.50
CA GLU A 67 -29.11 40.76 8.75
C GLU A 67 -29.48 39.27 8.65
N GLU A 68 -30.63 38.93 8.07
CA GLU A 68 -31.03 37.54 7.86
C GLU A 68 -30.08 36.81 6.90
N SER A 69 -29.64 37.48 5.84
CA SER A 69 -28.68 36.93 4.87
C SER A 69 -27.31 36.68 5.51
N ASP A 70 -26.79 37.65 6.27
CA ASP A 70 -25.50 37.56 6.95
C ASP A 70 -25.52 36.41 7.98
N ASN A 71 -26.62 36.27 8.74
CA ASN A 71 -26.80 35.17 9.69
C ASN A 71 -26.88 33.80 9.01
N LYS A 72 -27.59 33.68 7.88
CA LYS A 72 -27.65 32.43 7.11
C LYS A 72 -26.29 32.06 6.52
N LEU A 73 -25.53 33.05 6.05
CA LEU A 73 -24.21 32.82 5.49
C LEU A 73 -23.22 32.38 6.57
N ALA A 74 -23.26 33.01 7.75
CA ALA A 74 -22.46 32.61 8.90
C ALA A 74 -22.79 31.16 9.34
N ALA A 75 -24.07 30.82 9.47
CA ALA A 75 -24.48 29.46 9.84
C ALA A 75 -24.10 28.41 8.78
N ALA A 76 -24.20 28.74 7.49
CA ALA A 76 -23.79 27.86 6.40
C ALA A 76 -22.27 27.65 6.39
N GLN A 77 -21.49 28.69 6.68
CA GLN A 77 -20.04 28.61 6.77
C GLN A 77 -19.60 27.75 7.96
N GLU A 78 -20.20 27.94 9.15
CA GLU A 78 -19.92 27.11 10.32
C GLU A 78 -20.28 25.63 10.08
N GLN A 79 -21.39 25.35 9.39
CA GLN A 79 -21.76 23.98 9.02
C GLN A 79 -20.77 23.36 8.04
N MET A 80 -20.27 24.13 7.08
CA MET A 80 -19.26 23.65 6.12
C MET A 80 -17.94 23.36 6.81
N ASP A 81 -17.49 24.26 7.69
CA ASP A 81 -16.25 24.10 8.46
C ASP A 81 -16.32 22.88 9.38
N SER A 82 -17.46 22.66 10.05
CA SER A 82 -17.69 21.47 10.88
C SER A 82 -17.62 20.19 10.07
N LYS A 83 -18.29 20.13 8.90
CA LYS A 83 -18.26 18.95 8.03
C LYS A 83 -16.86 18.66 7.50
N LEU A 84 -16.12 19.69 7.13
CA LEU A 84 -14.75 19.53 6.63
C LEU A 84 -13.83 19.03 7.74
N ALA A 85 -13.99 19.51 8.97
CA ALA A 85 -13.25 19.02 10.13
C ALA A 85 -13.56 17.54 10.43
N GLU A 86 -14.83 17.14 10.41
CA GLU A 86 -15.25 15.75 10.60
C GLU A 86 -14.71 14.83 9.50
N GLU A 87 -14.82 15.23 8.23
CA GLU A 87 -14.32 14.45 7.09
C GLU A 87 -12.79 14.29 7.15
N LYS A 88 -12.08 15.37 7.52
CA LYS A 88 -10.63 15.32 7.70
C LYS A 88 -10.23 14.38 8.84
N ALA A 89 -10.90 14.45 9.98
CA ALA A 89 -10.63 13.56 11.11
C ALA A 89 -10.89 12.09 10.74
N ALA A 90 -12.00 11.79 10.06
CA ALA A 90 -12.32 10.45 9.60
C ALA A 90 -11.32 9.93 8.54
N MET A 91 -10.81 10.80 7.67
CA MET A 91 -9.77 10.44 6.70
C MET A 91 -8.43 10.15 7.38
N GLU A 92 -8.04 10.97 8.36
CA GLU A 92 -6.81 10.77 9.14
C GLU A 92 -6.85 9.46 9.93
N GLU A 93 -8.01 9.13 10.55
CA GLU A 93 -8.22 7.85 11.24
C GLU A 93 -8.09 6.66 10.29
N LYS A 94 -8.77 6.69 9.13
CA LYS A 94 -8.65 5.62 8.12
C LYS A 94 -7.22 5.43 7.62
N MET A 95 -6.50 6.51 7.36
CA MET A 95 -5.10 6.45 6.92
C MET A 95 -4.20 5.87 8.01
N ALA A 96 -4.47 6.16 9.27
CA ALA A 96 -3.73 5.57 10.39
C ALA A 96 -3.99 4.07 10.51
N ASP A 97 -5.25 3.64 10.39
CA ASP A 97 -5.64 2.22 10.43
C ASP A 97 -5.06 1.44 9.25
N GLU A 98 -5.19 1.95 8.02
CA GLU A 98 -4.63 1.32 6.82
C GLU A 98 -3.09 1.19 6.91
N LYS A 99 -2.43 2.22 7.46
CA LYS A 99 -0.98 2.18 7.69
C LYS A 99 -0.61 1.11 8.72
N ALA A 100 -1.33 1.02 9.83
CA ALA A 100 -1.08 0.01 10.85
C ALA A 100 -1.31 -1.41 10.32
N GLU A 101 -2.36 -1.61 9.51
CA GLU A 101 -2.63 -2.90 8.85
C GLU A 101 -1.53 -3.28 7.85
N MET A 102 -1.05 -2.31 7.06
CA MET A 102 0.05 -2.53 6.12
C MET A 102 1.36 -2.89 6.85
N GLU A 103 1.69 -2.18 7.93
CA GLU A 103 2.87 -2.47 8.74
C GLU A 103 2.79 -3.87 9.37
N ALA A 104 1.61 -4.26 9.87
CA ALA A 104 1.40 -5.61 10.42
C ALA A 104 1.56 -6.70 9.35
N LYS A 105 0.98 -6.51 8.16
CA LYS A 105 1.11 -7.44 7.03
C LYS A 105 2.56 -7.58 6.56
N LEU A 106 3.32 -6.48 6.51
CA LEU A 106 4.72 -6.51 6.09
C LEU A 106 5.58 -7.32 7.07
N GLU A 107 5.39 -7.14 8.38
CA GLU A 107 6.12 -7.93 9.38
C GLU A 107 5.71 -9.41 9.36
N GLU A 108 4.43 -9.72 9.10
CA GLU A 108 3.98 -11.11 8.88
C GLU A 108 4.63 -11.74 7.64
N GLU A 109 4.61 -11.07 6.49
CA GLU A 109 5.25 -11.55 5.26
C GLU A 109 6.75 -11.74 5.42
N LYS A 110 7.43 -10.83 6.13
CA LYS A 110 8.86 -10.94 6.42
C LYS A 110 9.18 -12.11 7.34
N ALA A 111 8.35 -12.37 8.35
CA ALA A 111 8.48 -13.54 9.21
C ALA A 111 8.25 -14.84 8.43
N ALA A 112 7.23 -14.88 7.57
CA ALA A 112 6.92 -16.01 6.70
C ALA A 112 8.07 -16.30 5.72
N LEU A 113 8.58 -15.27 5.04
CA LEU A 113 9.71 -15.41 4.10
C LEU A 113 10.97 -15.92 4.81
N LYS A 114 11.25 -15.43 6.02
CA LYS A 114 12.38 -15.91 6.83
C LYS A 114 12.22 -17.39 7.18
N ALA A 115 11.03 -17.80 7.64
CA ALA A 115 10.74 -19.19 7.95
C ALA A 115 10.86 -20.10 6.71
N GLU A 116 10.35 -19.66 5.56
CA GLU A 116 10.47 -20.39 4.30
C GLU A 116 11.93 -20.56 3.87
N MET A 117 12.76 -19.51 4.00
CA MET A 117 14.19 -19.59 3.70
C MET A 117 14.93 -20.55 4.65
N GLU A 118 14.61 -20.53 5.94
CA GLU A 118 15.18 -21.46 6.93
C GLU A 118 14.77 -22.92 6.63
N GLU A 119 13.50 -23.15 6.28
CA GLU A 119 12.99 -24.47 5.90
C GLU A 119 13.67 -24.98 4.63
N LYS A 120 13.78 -24.14 3.60
CA LYS A 120 14.45 -24.49 2.35
C LYS A 120 15.93 -24.81 2.57
N LEU A 121 16.63 -24.01 3.36
CA LEU A 121 18.02 -24.25 3.71
C LEU A 121 18.19 -25.58 4.45
N ALA A 122 17.31 -25.88 5.41
CA ALA A 122 17.35 -27.14 6.16
C ALA A 122 17.06 -28.35 5.26
N ALA A 123 16.05 -28.26 4.40
CA ALA A 123 15.68 -29.32 3.46
C ALA A 123 16.80 -29.61 2.45
N GLU A 124 17.41 -28.57 1.88
CA GLU A 124 18.53 -28.71 0.96
C GLU A 124 19.77 -29.28 1.66
N THR A 125 20.06 -28.82 2.88
CA THR A 125 21.16 -29.33 3.69
C THR A 125 21.02 -30.83 3.97
N GLU A 126 19.84 -31.27 4.42
CA GLU A 126 19.57 -32.69 4.70
C GLU A 126 19.66 -33.55 3.43
N SER A 127 19.10 -33.07 2.32
CA SER A 127 19.18 -33.75 1.02
C SER A 127 20.63 -33.94 0.57
N LEU A 128 21.43 -32.88 0.59
CA LEU A 128 22.83 -32.91 0.19
C LEU A 128 23.69 -33.76 1.12
N LYS A 129 23.46 -33.69 2.43
CA LYS A 129 24.15 -34.52 3.41
C LYS A 129 23.96 -36.01 3.12
N LYS A 130 22.72 -36.43 2.82
CA LYS A 130 22.41 -37.81 2.40
C LYS A 130 23.10 -38.16 1.09
N GLN A 131 23.04 -37.27 0.10
CA GLN A 131 23.68 -37.48 -1.20
C GLN A 131 25.19 -37.65 -1.09
N PHE A 132 25.87 -36.79 -0.33
CA PHE A 132 27.32 -36.84 -0.12
C PHE A 132 27.72 -38.10 0.65
N ALA A 133 27.01 -38.44 1.73
CA ALA A 133 27.27 -39.67 2.47
C ALA A 133 27.10 -40.93 1.61
N SER A 134 26.04 -40.98 0.79
CA SER A 134 25.78 -42.08 -0.14
C SER A 134 26.88 -42.21 -1.19
N ASN A 135 27.27 -41.09 -1.82
CA ASN A 135 28.32 -41.06 -2.84
C ASN A 135 29.68 -41.52 -2.28
N ALA A 136 30.05 -41.01 -1.10
CA ALA A 136 31.30 -41.39 -0.44
C ALA A 136 31.32 -42.89 -0.05
N SER A 137 30.19 -43.42 0.44
CA SER A 137 30.07 -44.85 0.78
C SER A 137 30.11 -45.76 -0.45
N ALA A 138 29.46 -45.35 -1.54
CA ALA A 138 29.49 -46.06 -2.81
C ALA A 138 30.92 -46.11 -3.39
N LEU A 139 31.63 -44.99 -3.38
CA LEU A 139 33.03 -44.94 -3.81
C LEU A 139 33.95 -45.77 -2.93
N GLN A 140 33.75 -45.75 -1.60
CA GLN A 140 34.51 -46.60 -0.68
C GLN A 140 34.30 -48.09 -1.04
N SER A 141 33.06 -48.51 -1.27
CA SER A 141 32.75 -49.89 -1.65
C SER A 141 33.39 -50.28 -3.00
N GLN A 142 33.39 -49.37 -3.96
CA GLN A 142 34.06 -49.57 -5.25
C GLN A 142 35.58 -49.68 -5.08
N TYR A 143 36.17 -48.84 -4.23
CA TYR A 143 37.59 -48.89 -3.90
C TYR A 143 37.96 -50.22 -3.24
N ASP A 144 37.20 -50.68 -2.25
CA ASP A 144 37.48 -51.94 -1.54
C ASP A 144 37.41 -53.14 -2.51
N SER A 145 36.40 -53.16 -3.40
CA SER A 145 36.28 -54.17 -4.46
C SER A 145 37.45 -54.09 -5.46
N LEU A 146 37.82 -52.90 -5.91
CA LEU A 146 38.94 -52.69 -6.83
C LEU A 146 40.25 -53.15 -6.21
N LYS A 147 40.51 -52.78 -4.96
CA LYS A 147 41.69 -53.18 -4.20
C LYS A 147 41.75 -54.70 -4.03
N SER A 148 40.65 -55.33 -3.63
CA SER A 148 40.58 -56.78 -3.48
C SER A 148 40.88 -57.51 -4.80
N LYS A 149 40.37 -57.00 -5.92
CA LYS A 149 40.65 -57.57 -7.24
C LYS A 149 42.11 -57.39 -7.63
N TYR A 150 42.65 -56.18 -7.46
CA TYR A 150 44.06 -55.90 -7.70
C TYR A 150 44.96 -56.85 -6.90
N ASP A 151 44.71 -56.99 -5.61
CA ASP A 151 45.46 -57.92 -4.74
C ASP A 151 45.41 -59.38 -5.23
N SER A 152 44.32 -59.78 -5.89
CA SER A 152 44.15 -61.15 -6.42
C SER A 152 44.88 -61.40 -7.75
N ILE A 153 45.20 -60.36 -8.51
CA ILE A 153 45.76 -60.47 -9.86
C ILE A 153 47.16 -59.87 -10.00
N LYS A 154 47.65 -59.12 -9.00
CA LYS A 154 48.91 -58.36 -9.06
C LYS A 154 50.11 -59.21 -9.46
N ASP A 155 50.18 -60.47 -9.04
CA ASP A 155 51.29 -61.38 -9.37
C ASP A 155 51.28 -61.83 -10.84
N SER A 156 50.17 -61.60 -11.56
CA SER A 156 50.00 -61.91 -12.98
C SER A 156 50.08 -60.66 -13.87
N LEU A 157 50.21 -59.47 -13.29
CA LEU A 157 50.30 -58.22 -14.03
C LEU A 157 51.77 -57.87 -14.35
N PRO A 158 52.04 -57.17 -15.46
CA PRO A 158 53.34 -56.58 -15.74
C PRO A 158 53.81 -55.67 -14.58
N GLU A 159 55.11 -55.68 -14.29
CA GLU A 159 55.68 -54.97 -13.13
C GLU A 159 55.48 -53.44 -13.19
N ASP A 160 55.46 -52.87 -14.41
CA ASP A 160 55.11 -51.47 -14.65
C ASP A 160 53.65 -51.16 -14.29
N VAL A 161 52.72 -52.05 -14.61
CA VAL A 161 51.30 -51.93 -14.22
C VAL A 161 51.13 -52.06 -12.71
N VAL A 162 51.80 -53.03 -12.07
CA VAL A 162 51.77 -53.22 -10.62
C VAL A 162 52.24 -51.97 -9.91
N SER A 163 53.37 -51.40 -10.33
CA SER A 163 53.95 -50.16 -9.77
C SER A 163 52.99 -48.97 -9.92
N ALA A 164 52.42 -48.78 -11.11
CA ALA A 164 51.50 -47.68 -11.39
C ALA A 164 50.21 -47.77 -10.54
N VAL A 165 49.62 -48.96 -10.42
CA VAL A 165 48.40 -49.17 -9.62
C VAL A 165 48.68 -49.04 -8.13
N SER A 166 49.80 -49.58 -7.64
CA SER A 166 50.23 -49.45 -6.24
C SER A 166 50.45 -47.99 -5.83
N ALA A 167 50.90 -47.13 -6.74
CA ALA A 167 51.03 -45.70 -6.48
C ALA A 167 49.68 -44.97 -6.42
N LYS A 168 48.72 -45.33 -7.29
CA LYS A 168 47.42 -44.65 -7.39
C LYS A 168 46.38 -45.10 -6.37
N LEU A 169 46.45 -46.33 -5.86
CA LEU A 169 45.51 -46.84 -4.85
C LEU A 169 45.51 -45.99 -3.55
N PRO A 170 46.68 -45.60 -2.99
CA PRO A 170 46.72 -44.66 -1.87
C PRO A 170 46.16 -43.28 -2.19
N GLU A 171 46.40 -42.75 -3.40
CA GLU A 171 45.85 -41.46 -3.84
C GLU A 171 44.31 -41.50 -3.88
N LEU A 172 43.74 -42.56 -4.46
CA LEU A 172 42.30 -42.77 -4.49
C LEU A 172 41.71 -42.91 -3.08
N SER A 173 42.36 -43.69 -2.21
CA SER A 173 41.96 -43.85 -0.80
C SER A 173 41.94 -42.51 -0.07
N SER A 174 42.98 -41.69 -0.25
CA SER A 174 43.06 -40.35 0.32
C SER A 174 41.94 -39.45 -0.20
N SER A 175 41.62 -39.50 -1.49
CA SER A 175 40.56 -38.69 -2.09
C SER A 175 39.17 -39.08 -1.58
N ILE A 176 38.90 -40.37 -1.41
CA ILE A 176 37.67 -40.86 -0.77
C ILE A 176 37.60 -40.42 0.69
N GLY A 177 38.71 -40.49 1.44
CA GLY A 177 38.78 -39.98 2.81
C GLY A 177 38.51 -38.47 2.89
N ASN A 178 38.99 -37.69 1.91
CA ASN A 178 38.69 -36.26 1.81
C ASN A 178 37.19 -36.02 1.58
N LEU A 179 36.55 -36.77 0.69
CA LEU A 179 35.10 -36.69 0.44
C LEU A 179 34.28 -37.00 1.71
N GLN A 180 34.66 -38.07 2.43
CA GLN A 180 34.02 -38.42 3.71
C GLN A 180 34.20 -37.31 4.75
N SER A 181 35.41 -36.76 4.86
CA SER A 181 35.73 -35.64 5.75
C SER A 181 34.91 -34.39 5.41
N LEU A 182 34.82 -34.02 4.13
CA LEU A 182 33.98 -32.93 3.66
C LEU A 182 32.53 -33.18 4.05
N ALA A 183 31.96 -34.33 3.68
CA ALA A 183 30.57 -34.67 3.95
C ALA A 183 30.23 -34.63 5.45
N SER A 184 31.14 -35.12 6.30
CA SER A 184 30.96 -35.11 7.76
C SER A 184 30.97 -33.70 8.38
N LYS A 185 31.64 -32.74 7.72
CA LYS A 185 31.77 -31.34 8.14
C LYS A 185 30.76 -30.42 7.46
N PHE A 186 29.83 -30.98 6.68
CA PHE A 186 28.83 -30.20 5.96
C PHE A 186 27.80 -29.63 6.95
N SER A 187 27.92 -28.34 7.25
CA SER A 187 27.04 -27.59 8.14
C SER A 187 26.89 -26.14 7.66
N PRO A 188 26.25 -25.92 6.49
CA PRO A 188 26.05 -24.58 5.95
C PRO A 188 25.04 -23.79 6.79
N SER A 189 25.21 -22.47 6.81
CA SER A 189 24.31 -21.48 7.42
C SER A 189 23.68 -20.53 6.40
N THR A 190 24.14 -20.57 5.14
CA THR A 190 23.59 -19.80 4.03
C THR A 190 23.57 -20.63 2.74
N LEU A 191 22.81 -20.19 1.74
CA LEU A 191 22.76 -20.83 0.42
C LEU A 191 24.08 -20.70 -0.33
N GLU A 192 24.81 -19.59 -0.16
CA GLU A 192 26.13 -19.39 -0.77
C GLU A 192 27.13 -20.43 -0.25
N GLN A 193 27.10 -20.72 1.05
CA GLN A 193 27.94 -21.76 1.64
C GLN A 193 27.61 -23.16 1.12
N ILE A 194 26.35 -23.43 0.77
CA ILE A 194 25.95 -24.67 0.10
C ILE A 194 26.63 -24.78 -1.27
N GLU A 195 26.59 -23.73 -2.09
CA GLU A 195 27.16 -23.74 -3.43
C GLU A 195 28.68 -23.88 -3.41
N GLU A 196 29.38 -23.15 -2.54
CA GLU A 196 30.83 -23.29 -2.36
C GLU A 196 31.21 -24.72 -1.96
N PHE A 197 30.45 -25.32 -1.04
CA PHE A 197 30.67 -26.69 -0.62
C PHE A 197 30.42 -27.67 -1.76
N LYS A 198 29.32 -27.51 -2.53
CA LYS A 198 29.02 -28.33 -3.71
C LYS A 198 30.19 -28.30 -4.69
N THR A 199 30.72 -27.13 -5.02
CA THR A 199 31.87 -27.00 -5.93
C THR A 199 33.08 -27.77 -5.41
N LYS A 200 33.42 -27.59 -4.13
CA LYS A 200 34.56 -28.29 -3.51
C LYS A 200 34.38 -29.80 -3.51
N TYR A 201 33.19 -30.28 -3.12
CA TYR A 201 32.85 -31.69 -3.11
C TYR A 201 32.91 -32.29 -4.53
N GLN A 202 32.38 -31.60 -5.53
CA GLN A 202 32.39 -32.05 -6.93
C GLN A 202 33.80 -32.10 -7.52
N SER A 203 34.66 -31.14 -7.17
CA SER A 203 36.06 -31.16 -7.57
C SER A 203 36.76 -32.42 -7.03
N GLU A 204 36.60 -32.72 -5.74
CA GLU A 204 37.21 -33.91 -5.13
C GLU A 204 36.60 -35.20 -5.70
N LEU A 205 35.28 -35.21 -5.95
CA LEU A 205 34.58 -36.34 -6.54
C LEU A 205 35.11 -36.66 -7.95
N THR A 206 35.41 -35.62 -8.72
CA THR A 206 35.98 -35.75 -10.06
C THR A 206 37.39 -36.33 -10.00
N THR A 207 38.22 -35.87 -9.06
CA THR A 207 39.55 -36.43 -8.81
C THR A 207 39.49 -37.92 -8.46
N ALA A 208 38.65 -38.30 -7.49
CA ALA A 208 38.46 -39.69 -7.09
C ALA A 208 38.01 -40.58 -8.28
N LYS A 209 37.04 -40.11 -9.07
CA LYS A 209 36.58 -40.82 -10.27
C LYS A 209 37.68 -40.99 -11.32
N SER A 210 38.45 -39.94 -11.60
CA SER A 210 39.56 -40.00 -12.56
C SER A 210 40.61 -41.03 -12.12
N LEU A 211 40.98 -41.03 -10.84
CA LEU A 211 41.93 -41.99 -10.28
C LEU A 211 41.41 -43.43 -10.39
N ALA A 212 40.13 -43.66 -10.06
CA ALA A 212 39.50 -44.97 -10.21
C ALA A 212 39.50 -45.43 -11.68
N ASP A 213 39.14 -44.55 -12.62
CA ASP A 213 39.14 -44.84 -14.06
C ASP A 213 40.54 -45.14 -14.59
N GLU A 214 41.57 -44.43 -14.12
CA GLU A 214 42.96 -44.68 -14.47
C GLU A 214 43.43 -46.05 -13.97
N ILE A 215 43.11 -46.41 -12.73
CA ILE A 215 43.42 -47.75 -12.19
C ILE A 215 42.71 -48.82 -13.01
N LEU A 216 41.43 -48.63 -13.34
CA LEU A 216 40.68 -49.57 -14.18
C LEU A 216 41.28 -49.75 -15.58
N LYS A 217 41.76 -48.66 -16.19
CA LYS A 217 42.46 -48.72 -17.48
C LYS A 217 43.77 -49.51 -17.40
N LEU A 218 44.55 -49.31 -16.33
CA LEU A 218 45.82 -50.00 -16.11
C LEU A 218 45.62 -51.50 -15.86
N VAL A 219 44.60 -51.87 -15.09
CA VAL A 219 44.28 -53.27 -14.75
C VAL A 219 43.59 -54.01 -15.92
N GLY A 220 43.10 -53.28 -16.92
CA GLY A 220 42.50 -53.81 -18.14
C GLY A 220 40.97 -53.95 -18.06
N LYS A 221 40.28 -53.44 -19.09
CA LYS A 221 38.80 -53.41 -19.21
C LYS A 221 38.13 -54.79 -19.17
N GLY A 222 38.83 -55.85 -19.61
CA GLY A 222 38.27 -57.19 -19.84
C GLY A 222 37.78 -57.94 -18.58
N SER A 223 38.25 -57.60 -17.38
CA SER A 223 37.84 -58.28 -16.13
C SER A 223 36.95 -57.43 -15.22
N VAL A 224 36.65 -56.17 -15.57
CA VAL A 224 36.04 -55.21 -14.63
C VAL A 224 34.80 -54.49 -15.16
N GLU A 225 34.63 -54.32 -16.48
CA GLU A 225 33.46 -53.66 -17.08
C GLU A 225 32.11 -54.39 -16.82
N SER A 226 32.13 -55.68 -16.48
CA SER A 226 30.92 -56.46 -16.16
C SER A 226 30.43 -56.32 -14.71
N LEU A 227 31.15 -55.59 -13.84
CA LEU A 227 30.98 -55.70 -12.39
C LEU A 227 30.84 -54.37 -11.65
N LEU A 228 30.78 -53.23 -12.35
CA LEU A 228 30.33 -51.99 -11.74
C LEU A 228 28.80 -51.93 -11.86
N PRO A 229 28.06 -51.80 -10.74
CA PRO A 229 26.65 -51.42 -10.82
C PRO A 229 26.57 -50.12 -11.61
N LYS A 230 25.67 -50.09 -12.61
CA LYS A 230 25.38 -48.86 -13.33
C LYS A 230 24.78 -47.88 -12.32
N LEU A 231 25.49 -46.77 -12.10
CA LEU A 231 24.97 -45.58 -11.42
C LEU A 231 23.92 -44.91 -12.30
#